data_AF-A0A1A8AMC3-F1
#
_entry.id   AF-A0A1A8AMC3-F1
#
_cell.length_a   1.000
_cell.length_b   1.000
_cell.length_c   1.000
_cell.angle_alpha   90.00
_cell.angle_beta   90.00
_cell.angle_gamma   90.00
#
_symmetry.space_group_name_H-M   'P 1'
#
loop_
_entity.id
_entity.type
_entity.pdbx_description
1 polymer ?
#
loop_
_entity_poly.entity_id
_entity_poly.type
_entity_poly.pdbx_seq_one_letter_code
_entity_poly.pdbx_strand_id
1 'polypeptide(L)'
;LTGITQMQVEAGIPLQICLSRFNRWLQNLQLEKGVTFPNKQQTCSASVSTQKLCTFLTWSDWDLGVCLQYECKRKQLLKPEVLNNWIDLRSTYRLFYNRKPKGLNGALQDLGIQFSGREHSGLDDSRNTARLAQRMMRDGCVMKITRSLER
;
A
#
# COMPACT_ATOMS: atom_id res chain seq x y z
N LEU A 1 10.23 16.41 -10.44
CA LEU A 1 9.70 15.03 -10.56
C LEU A 1 8.29 14.89 -9.95
N THR A 2 8.11 15.06 -8.64
CA THR A 2 6.82 14.78 -7.93
C THR A 2 5.71 15.82 -8.11
N GLY A 3 6.02 17.03 -8.58
CA GLY A 3 5.03 18.11 -8.72
C GLY A 3 4.59 18.74 -7.41
N ILE A 4 5.16 18.31 -6.28
CA ILE A 4 4.97 18.91 -4.97
C ILE A 4 5.81 20.19 -4.92
N THR A 5 5.16 21.32 -4.63
CA THR A 5 5.81 22.62 -4.50
C THR A 5 6.35 22.83 -3.09
N GLN A 6 7.34 23.71 -2.94
CA GLN A 6 7.90 24.05 -1.63
C GLN A 6 6.85 24.58 -0.66
N MET A 7 5.92 25.41 -1.15
CA MET A 7 4.79 25.92 -0.36
C MET A 7 3.91 24.79 0.22
N GLN A 8 3.67 23.72 -0.55
CA GLN A 8 2.92 22.57 -0.04
C GLN A 8 3.69 21.77 1.01
N VAL A 9 5.03 21.73 0.91
CA VAL A 9 5.89 21.08 1.92
C VAL A 9 5.85 21.87 3.22
N GLU A 10 5.98 23.19 3.15
CA GLU A 10 5.94 24.09 4.31
C GLU A 10 4.58 24.11 4.99
N ALA A 11 3.50 24.02 4.23
CA ALA A 11 2.13 23.87 4.74
C ALA A 11 1.80 22.43 5.20
N GLY A 12 2.72 21.48 4.99
CA GLY A 12 2.54 20.08 5.34
C GLY A 12 2.56 19.82 6.85
N ILE A 13 1.98 18.70 7.28
CA ILE A 13 2.03 18.28 8.68
C ILE A 13 3.25 17.39 8.96
N PRO A 14 3.81 17.42 10.18
CA PRO A 14 4.85 16.49 10.57
C PRO A 14 4.40 15.02 10.44
N LEU A 15 5.34 14.14 10.07
CA LEU A 15 5.06 12.72 9.83
C LEU A 15 4.36 12.04 11.01
N GLN A 16 4.75 12.36 12.25
CA GLN A 16 4.11 11.80 13.45
C GLN A 16 2.61 12.11 13.51
N ILE A 17 2.22 13.35 13.15
CA ILE A 17 0.80 13.76 13.11
C ILE A 17 0.10 13.06 11.94
N CYS A 18 0.76 12.93 10.80
CA CYS A 18 0.24 12.19 9.65
C CYS A 18 -0.06 10.72 10.01
N LEU A 19 0.89 10.02 10.64
CA LEU A 19 0.72 8.63 11.08
C LEU A 19 -0.38 8.49 12.14
N SER A 20 -0.49 9.43 13.08
CA SER A 20 -1.57 9.46 14.06
C SER A 20 -2.95 9.59 13.39
N ARG A 21 -3.09 10.51 12.43
CA ARG A 21 -4.34 10.69 11.66
C ARG A 21 -4.65 9.46 10.80
N PHE A 22 -3.63 8.87 10.17
CA PHE A 22 -3.77 7.66 9.38
C PHE A 22 -4.24 6.46 10.23
N ASN A 23 -3.66 6.26 11.41
CA ASN A 23 -4.08 5.19 12.32
C ASN A 23 -5.53 5.35 12.79
N ARG A 24 -5.96 6.59 13.09
CA ARG A 24 -7.36 6.87 13.43
C ARG A 24 -8.30 6.57 12.26
N TRP A 25 -7.93 7.00 11.06
CA TRP A 25 -8.69 6.69 9.85
C TRP A 25 -8.80 5.17 9.64
N LEU A 26 -7.72 4.43 9.87
CA LEU A 26 -7.69 2.99 9.74
C LEU A 26 -8.63 2.30 10.74
N GLN A 27 -8.63 2.73 12.00
CA GLN A 27 -9.55 2.21 13.03
C GLN A 27 -11.02 2.43 12.62
N ASN A 28 -11.36 3.62 12.11
CA ASN A 28 -12.69 3.90 11.59
C ASN A 28 -13.03 2.98 10.40
N LEU A 29 -12.09 2.77 9.48
CA LEU A 29 -12.27 1.88 8.33
C LEU A 29 -12.54 0.43 8.77
N GLN A 30 -11.85 -0.06 9.81
CA GLN A 30 -12.07 -1.40 10.36
C GLN A 30 -13.50 -1.56 10.88
N LEU A 31 -14.01 -0.56 11.61
CA LEU A 31 -15.38 -0.56 12.13
C LEU A 31 -16.42 -0.46 11.01
N GLU A 32 -16.26 0.49 10.10
CA GLU A 32 -17.22 0.76 9.02
C GLU A 32 -17.30 -0.36 7.98
N LYS A 33 -16.18 -1.04 7.70
CA LYS A 33 -16.09 -2.06 6.64
C LYS A 33 -16.01 -3.49 7.17
N GLY A 34 -15.90 -3.67 8.48
CA GLY A 34 -15.74 -4.99 9.10
C GLY A 34 -14.45 -5.69 8.63
N VAL A 35 -13.38 -4.92 8.42
CA VAL A 35 -12.09 -5.44 7.92
C VAL A 35 -11.08 -5.61 9.04
N THR A 36 -10.24 -6.63 8.90
CA THR A 36 -9.17 -6.93 9.85
C THR A 36 -7.84 -7.02 9.12
N PHE A 37 -6.82 -6.38 9.69
CA PHE A 37 -5.46 -6.42 9.17
C PHE A 37 -4.62 -7.44 9.94
N PRO A 38 -3.65 -8.12 9.28
CA PRO A 38 -2.73 -9.01 9.95
C PRO A 38 -1.97 -8.27 11.06
N ASN A 39 -2.11 -8.70 12.31
CA ASN A 39 -1.31 -8.23 13.43
C ASN A 39 -0.91 -9.40 14.36
N LYS A 40 0.28 -9.31 14.96
CA LYS A 40 0.88 -10.33 15.85
C LYS A 40 0.02 -10.68 17.06
N GLN A 41 -0.86 -9.78 17.50
CA GLN A 41 -1.66 -9.95 18.72
C GLN A 41 -3.01 -10.66 18.53
N GLN A 42 -3.33 -11.14 17.32
CA GLN A 42 -4.52 -11.98 17.14
C GLN A 42 -4.24 -13.45 17.47
N THR A 43 -3.86 -13.70 18.71
CA THR A 43 -4.00 -15.01 19.36
C THR A 43 -5.36 -15.07 20.05
N CYS A 44 -6.32 -15.68 19.34
CA CYS A 44 -7.51 -16.34 19.89
C CYS A 44 -8.63 -15.46 20.51
N SER A 45 -9.86 -15.94 20.34
CA SER A 45 -11.08 -15.61 21.10
C SER A 45 -11.93 -14.39 20.69
N ALA A 46 -12.30 -14.30 19.41
CA ALA A 46 -13.62 -13.75 19.08
C ALA A 46 -14.36 -14.73 18.18
N SER A 47 -15.61 -14.99 18.54
CA SER A 47 -16.56 -15.83 17.82
C SER A 47 -16.60 -15.52 16.32
N VAL A 48 -16.85 -16.56 15.53
CA VAL A 48 -16.92 -16.61 14.06
C VAL A 48 -17.89 -15.56 13.51
N SER A 49 -17.44 -14.31 13.45
CA SER A 49 -17.99 -13.27 12.60
C SER A 49 -17.09 -13.19 11.37
N THR A 50 -17.70 -13.03 10.21
CA THR A 50 -17.11 -12.98 8.87
C THR A 50 -16.23 -11.73 8.66
N GLN A 51 -15.18 -11.57 9.48
CA GLN A 51 -14.23 -10.49 9.32
C GLN A 51 -13.49 -10.64 7.99
N LYS A 52 -13.53 -9.58 7.18
CA LYS A 52 -12.87 -9.57 5.87
C LYS A 52 -11.40 -9.22 6.07
N LEU A 53 -10.51 -10.15 5.76
CA LEU A 53 -9.08 -9.89 5.79
C LEU A 53 -8.72 -8.77 4.81
N CYS A 54 -7.90 -7.82 5.25
CA CYS A 54 -7.44 -6.69 4.48
C CYS A 54 -5.94 -6.50 4.68
N THR A 55 -5.23 -6.04 3.65
CA THR A 55 -3.80 -5.75 3.73
C THR A 55 -3.48 -4.57 2.82
N PHE A 56 -2.31 -3.98 3.00
CA PHE A 56 -1.82 -2.91 2.14
C PHE A 56 -1.23 -3.47 0.86
N LEU A 57 -1.25 -2.65 -0.18
CA LEU A 57 -0.70 -2.97 -1.49
C LEU A 57 0.03 -1.74 -2.01
N THR A 58 1.26 -1.95 -2.44
CA THR A 58 2.13 -0.92 -3.00
C THR A 58 2.56 -1.31 -4.41
N TRP A 59 3.01 -0.33 -5.19
CA TRP A 59 3.61 -0.66 -6.49
C TRP A 59 4.89 -1.48 -6.30
N SER A 60 5.71 -1.17 -5.29
CA SER A 60 6.94 -1.91 -5.01
C SER A 60 7.27 -1.97 -3.51
N ASP A 61 8.26 -2.79 -3.16
CA ASP A 61 8.81 -2.88 -1.80
C ASP A 61 9.32 -1.54 -1.22
N TRP A 62 9.61 -0.57 -2.07
CA TRP A 62 10.25 0.69 -1.66
C TRP A 62 9.42 1.51 -0.67
N ASP A 63 8.10 1.60 -0.84
CA ASP A 63 7.25 2.49 -0.04
C ASP A 63 7.28 2.13 1.45
N LEU A 64 7.03 0.86 1.78
CA LEU A 64 6.89 0.38 3.16
C LEU A 64 8.15 -0.29 3.70
N GLY A 65 8.95 -0.92 2.84
CA GLY A 65 10.20 -1.60 3.21
C GLY A 65 11.39 -0.67 3.33
N VAL A 66 11.39 0.46 2.60
CA VAL A 66 12.53 1.39 2.53
C VAL A 66 12.13 2.78 3.01
N CYS A 67 11.27 3.50 2.26
CA CYS A 67 10.99 4.91 2.49
C CYS A 67 10.39 5.17 3.87
N LEU A 68 9.22 4.59 4.17
CA LEU A 68 8.58 4.80 5.46
C LEU A 68 9.41 4.21 6.62
N GLN A 69 10.02 3.05 6.40
CA GLN A 69 10.82 2.38 7.42
C GLN A 69 12.02 3.23 7.87
N TYR A 70 12.81 3.72 6.91
CA TYR A 70 13.97 4.54 7.22
C TYR A 70 13.58 5.93 7.71
N GLU A 71 12.50 6.52 7.19
CA GLU A 71 12.04 7.82 7.65
C GLU A 71 11.54 7.77 9.10
N CYS A 72 10.81 6.72 9.48
CA CYS A 72 10.43 6.48 10.87
C CYS A 72 11.68 6.30 11.76
N LYS A 73 12.63 5.46 11.34
CA LYS A 73 13.89 5.26 12.10
C LYS A 73 14.66 6.55 12.30
N ARG A 74 14.83 7.35 11.24
CA ARG A 74 15.55 8.63 11.25
C ARG A 74 14.90 9.65 12.20
N LYS A 75 13.56 9.67 12.25
CA LYS A 75 12.78 10.56 13.11
C LYS A 75 12.47 9.99 14.49
N GLN A 76 13.01 8.82 14.83
CA GLN A 76 12.72 8.09 16.09
C GLN A 76 11.22 7.83 16.31
N LEU A 77 10.49 7.57 15.22
CA LEU A 77 9.07 7.23 15.24
C LEU A 77 8.86 5.73 15.14
N LEU A 78 7.84 5.23 15.82
CA LEU A 78 7.37 3.86 15.63
C LEU A 78 6.54 3.77 14.34
N LYS A 79 6.98 2.91 13.42
CA LYS A 79 6.18 2.57 12.24
C LYS A 79 4.95 1.75 12.69
N PRO A 80 3.72 2.10 12.26
CA PRO A 80 2.53 1.30 12.57
C PRO A 80 2.70 -0.16 12.13
N GLU A 81 2.48 -1.11 13.04
CA GLU A 81 2.71 -2.54 12.78
C GLU A 81 1.86 -3.09 11.63
N VAL A 82 0.67 -2.52 11.47
CA VAL A 82 -0.25 -2.85 10.37
C VAL A 82 0.36 -2.63 8.98
N LEU A 83 1.37 -1.76 8.87
CA LEU A 83 2.11 -1.45 7.64
C LEU A 83 3.35 -2.35 7.45
N ASN A 84 3.54 -3.36 8.30
CA ASN A 84 4.65 -4.31 8.17
C ASN A 84 4.33 -5.51 7.29
N ASN A 85 3.08 -5.67 6.84
CA ASN A 85 2.65 -6.70 5.91
C ASN A 85 1.98 -6.06 4.70
N TRP A 86 2.45 -6.35 3.49
CA TRP A 86 1.87 -5.81 2.26
C TRP A 86 2.11 -6.69 1.03
N ILE A 87 1.39 -6.33 -0.03
CA ILE A 87 1.51 -6.89 -1.37
C ILE A 87 2.38 -5.95 -2.21
N ASP A 88 3.51 -6.45 -2.72
CA ASP A 88 4.35 -5.83 -3.74
C ASP A 88 3.74 -6.17 -5.11
N LEU A 89 2.91 -5.26 -5.63
CA LEU A 89 2.15 -5.50 -6.86
C LEU A 89 3.06 -5.73 -8.05
N ARG A 90 4.22 -5.06 -8.14
CA ARG A 90 5.18 -5.29 -9.22
C ARG A 90 5.73 -6.71 -9.17
N SER A 91 6.06 -7.23 -7.99
CA SER A 91 6.50 -8.62 -7.85
C SER A 91 5.41 -9.59 -8.28
N THR A 92 4.18 -9.39 -7.78
CA THR A 92 3.01 -10.20 -8.16
C THR A 92 2.74 -10.15 -9.67
N TYR A 93 2.81 -8.97 -10.28
CA TYR A 93 2.63 -8.77 -11.73
C TYR A 93 3.66 -9.57 -12.53
N ARG A 94 4.93 -9.47 -12.14
CA ARG A 94 6.03 -10.17 -12.82
C ARG A 94 5.85 -11.68 -12.81
N LEU A 95 5.40 -12.23 -11.67
CA LEU A 95 5.14 -13.66 -11.53
C LEU A 95 3.90 -14.08 -12.31
N PHE A 96 2.82 -13.33 -12.22
CA PHE A 96 1.54 -13.70 -12.82
C PHE A 96 1.54 -13.62 -14.35
N TYR A 97 2.05 -12.53 -14.93
CA TYR A 97 2.10 -12.36 -16.39
C TYR A 97 3.40 -12.84 -17.03
N ASN A 98 4.39 -13.23 -16.24
CA ASN A 98 5.75 -13.56 -16.69
C ASN A 98 6.39 -12.43 -17.54
N ARG A 99 6.23 -11.17 -17.10
CA ARG A 99 6.71 -9.95 -17.80
C ARG A 99 7.55 -9.08 -16.88
N LYS A 100 8.39 -8.21 -17.44
CA LYS A 100 9.17 -7.20 -16.68
C LYS A 100 8.72 -5.79 -17.09
N PRO A 101 7.76 -5.19 -16.37
CA PRO A 101 7.22 -3.91 -16.76
C PRO A 101 8.22 -2.77 -16.54
N LYS A 102 8.19 -1.77 -17.43
CA LYS A 102 8.92 -0.51 -17.31
C LYS A 102 8.19 0.45 -16.35
N GLY A 103 8.25 0.14 -15.06
CA GLY A 103 7.53 0.90 -14.02
C GLY A 103 6.02 0.66 -14.04
N LEU A 104 5.28 1.46 -13.25
CA LEU A 104 3.82 1.32 -13.11
C LEU A 104 3.11 1.60 -14.44
N ASN A 105 3.47 2.69 -15.13
CA ASN A 105 2.87 3.02 -16.42
C ASN A 105 3.11 1.92 -17.48
N GLY A 106 4.31 1.33 -17.53
CA GLY A 106 4.59 0.19 -18.40
C GLY A 106 3.67 -1.02 -18.12
N ALA A 107 3.44 -1.36 -16.84
CA ALA A 107 2.54 -2.45 -16.49
C ALA A 107 1.07 -2.19 -16.87
N LEU A 108 0.62 -0.94 -16.81
CA LEU A 108 -0.72 -0.54 -17.24
C LEU A 108 -0.84 -0.66 -18.77
N GLN A 109 0.13 -0.11 -19.51
CA GLN A 109 0.17 -0.15 -20.98
C GLN A 109 0.20 -1.59 -21.52
N ASP A 110 0.98 -2.48 -20.88
CA ASP A 110 1.06 -3.91 -21.22
C ASP A 110 -0.30 -4.63 -21.17
N LEU A 111 -1.27 -4.06 -20.44
CA LEU A 111 -2.64 -4.57 -20.30
C LEU A 111 -3.68 -3.71 -21.01
N GLY A 112 -3.27 -2.70 -21.79
CA GLY A 112 -4.14 -1.77 -22.50
C GLY A 112 -4.83 -0.75 -21.59
N ILE A 113 -4.26 -0.45 -20.42
CA ILE A 113 -4.79 0.53 -19.47
C ILE A 113 -4.00 1.83 -19.61
N GLN A 114 -4.68 2.96 -19.81
CA GLN A 114 -4.05 4.27 -19.82
C GLN A 114 -3.84 4.78 -18.38
N PHE A 115 -2.67 5.35 -18.10
CA PHE A 115 -2.42 6.04 -16.85
C PHE A 115 -3.34 7.26 -16.73
N SER A 116 -4.01 7.41 -15.60
CA SER A 116 -4.91 8.54 -15.32
C SER A 116 -4.34 9.45 -14.25
N GLY A 117 -4.30 10.75 -14.52
CA GLY A 117 -3.68 11.75 -13.63
C GLY A 117 -2.22 12.00 -13.99
N ARG A 118 -1.41 12.41 -13.01
CA ARG A 118 -0.02 12.81 -13.21
C ARG A 118 0.95 11.77 -12.65
N GLU A 119 1.87 11.27 -13.49
CA GLU A 119 2.93 10.38 -13.00
C GLU A 119 3.75 11.02 -11.87
N HIS A 120 4.11 10.22 -10.87
CA HIS A 120 4.83 10.65 -9.66
C HIS A 120 4.00 11.53 -8.70
N SER A 121 2.69 11.63 -8.90
CA SER A 121 1.74 12.06 -7.87
C SER A 121 1.34 10.84 -7.06
N GLY A 122 1.69 10.80 -5.76
CA GLY A 122 1.43 9.62 -4.92
C GLY A 122 -0.05 9.19 -4.87
N LEU A 123 -0.98 10.14 -4.98
CA LEU A 123 -2.41 9.85 -5.05
C LEU A 123 -2.82 9.22 -6.39
N ASP A 124 -2.32 9.74 -7.51
CA ASP A 124 -2.62 9.19 -8.83
C ASP A 124 -1.94 7.84 -9.04
N ASP A 125 -0.70 7.69 -8.60
CA ASP A 125 0.03 6.42 -8.61
C ASP A 125 -0.72 5.35 -7.80
N SER A 126 -1.25 5.71 -6.62
CA SER A 126 -2.05 4.80 -5.78
C SER A 126 -3.36 4.37 -6.46
N ARG A 127 -4.06 5.30 -7.12
CA ARG A 127 -5.28 4.99 -7.89
C ARG A 127 -5.00 4.08 -9.07
N ASN A 128 -3.94 4.34 -9.83
CA ASN A 128 -3.56 3.50 -10.97
C ASN A 128 -3.06 2.12 -10.51
N THR A 129 -2.33 2.05 -9.40
CA THR A 129 -1.94 0.79 -8.76
C THR A 129 -3.18 -0.04 -8.38
N ALA A 130 -4.21 0.58 -7.80
CA ALA A 130 -5.47 -0.09 -7.49
C ALA A 130 -6.21 -0.60 -8.76
N ARG A 131 -6.23 0.19 -9.85
CA ARG A 131 -6.79 -0.25 -11.15
C ARG A 131 -6.04 -1.46 -11.70
N LEU A 132 -4.71 -1.45 -11.62
CA LEU A 132 -3.89 -2.59 -12.05
C LEU A 132 -4.17 -3.83 -11.21
N ALA A 133 -4.24 -3.69 -9.89
CA ALA A 133 -4.58 -4.79 -8.98
C ALA A 133 -5.97 -5.38 -9.31
N GLN A 134 -6.97 -4.53 -9.53
CA GLN A 134 -8.30 -4.96 -9.94
C GLN A 134 -8.28 -5.74 -11.27
N ARG A 135 -7.53 -5.24 -12.27
CA ARG A 135 -7.36 -5.95 -13.55
C ARG A 135 -6.73 -7.31 -13.35
N MET A 136 -5.65 -7.39 -12.58
CA MET A 136 -4.97 -8.65 -12.27
C MET A 136 -5.91 -9.65 -11.60
N MET A 137 -6.71 -9.22 -10.64
CA MET A 137 -7.72 -10.08 -9.99
C MET A 137 -8.76 -10.60 -10.99
N ARG A 138 -9.22 -9.76 -11.92
CA ARG A 138 -10.14 -10.18 -12.99
C ARG A 138 -9.53 -11.19 -13.95
N ASP A 139 -8.23 -11.08 -14.21
CA ASP A 139 -7.49 -12.02 -15.05
C ASP A 139 -7.19 -13.35 -14.33
N GLY A 140 -7.55 -13.48 -13.04
CA GLY A 140 -7.38 -14.72 -12.26
C GLY A 140 -6.19 -14.69 -11.28
N CYS A 141 -5.51 -13.56 -11.11
CA CYS A 141 -4.43 -13.43 -10.15
C CYS A 141 -4.96 -13.44 -8.71
N VAL A 142 -4.49 -14.42 -7.92
CA VAL A 142 -4.75 -14.45 -6.48
C VAL A 142 -3.77 -13.53 -5.75
N MET A 143 -4.30 -12.49 -5.12
CA MET A 143 -3.52 -11.54 -4.33
C MET A 143 -3.16 -12.15 -2.97
N LYS A 144 -1.85 -12.19 -2.65
CA LYS A 144 -1.31 -12.69 -1.38
C LYS A 144 -0.25 -11.73 -0.86
N ILE A 145 -0.10 -11.65 0.46
CA ILE A 145 1.00 -10.92 1.10
C ILE A 145 2.32 -11.45 0.56
N THR A 146 3.18 -10.56 0.07
CA THR A 146 4.48 -10.93 -0.54
C THR A 146 5.67 -10.46 0.30
N ARG A 147 5.44 -9.50 1.21
CA ARG A 147 6.48 -8.87 2.03
C ARG A 147 6.01 -8.76 3.47
N SER A 148 6.95 -9.04 4.37
CA SER A 148 6.81 -8.81 5.80
C SER A 148 8.13 -8.25 6.34
N LEU A 149 8.06 -7.27 7.26
CA LEU A 149 9.21 -6.76 8.00
C LEU A 149 9.39 -7.45 9.36
N GLU A 150 8.83 -8.64 9.52
CA GLU A 150 9.13 -9.48 10.67
C GLU A 150 10.64 -9.73 10.78
N ARG A 151 11.16 -9.54 12.00
CA ARG A 151 12.48 -10.03 12.38
C ARG A 151 12.46 -11.53 12.50
#